data_AF-A0A6J4QDV3-F1
#
_entry.id   AF-A0A6J4QDV3-F1
#
_cell.length_a   1.000
_cell.length_b   1.000
_cell.length_c   1.000
_cell.angle_alpha   90.00
_cell.angle_beta   90.00
_cell.angle_gamma   90.00
#
_symmetry.space_group_name_H-M   'P 1'
#
loop_
_entity.id
_entity.type
_entity.pdbx_description
1 polymer ?
#
loop_
_entity_poly.entity_id
_entity_poly.type
_entity_poly.pdbx_seq_one_letter_code
_entity_poly.pdbx_strand_id
1 'polypeptide(L)'
;MPHPQTVRERIHRFNAEGIDELGDRPGAGRKTRLTEAERSWIISLVATDPSGRLVRDAGGELEDRDEEKEAHWTLDALTAAREHAITVGGSQVRSILKAGGVRWRNGHPWGESHDPEFVPKERKSPRSTSGRPMA
;
A
#
# COMPACT_ATOMS: atom_id res chain seq x y z
N MET A 1 -40.97 15.87 -6.46
CA MET A 1 -41.21 15.23 -7.77
C MET A 1 -40.07 15.57 -8.72
N PRO A 2 -39.58 14.64 -9.55
CA PRO A 2 -38.56 14.94 -10.55
C PRO A 2 -39.09 15.93 -11.60
N HIS A 3 -38.21 16.72 -12.20
CA HIS A 3 -38.56 17.70 -13.23
C HIS A 3 -39.01 16.98 -14.52
N PRO A 4 -40.09 17.43 -15.21
CA PRO A 4 -40.68 16.73 -16.35
C PRO A 4 -39.69 16.51 -17.51
N GLN A 5 -38.71 17.39 -17.68
CA GLN A 5 -37.67 17.25 -18.70
C GLN A 5 -36.70 16.10 -18.41
N THR A 6 -36.34 15.90 -17.14
CA THR A 6 -35.49 14.78 -16.71
C THR A 6 -36.17 13.43 -16.93
N VAL A 7 -37.50 13.39 -16.78
CA VAL A 7 -38.30 12.19 -17.07
C VAL A 7 -38.28 11.88 -18.56
N ARG A 8 -38.48 12.89 -19.41
CA ARG A 8 -38.49 12.72 -20.86
C ARG A 8 -37.13 12.27 -21.40
N GLU A 9 -36.04 12.85 -20.91
CA GLU A 9 -34.68 12.44 -21.26
C GLU A 9 -34.38 11.00 -20.83
N ARG A 10 -34.80 10.59 -19.62
CA ARG A 10 -34.65 9.21 -19.15
C ARG A 10 -35.46 8.21 -20.00
N ILE A 11 -36.68 8.55 -20.40
CA ILE A 11 -37.51 7.68 -21.26
C ILE A 11 -36.86 7.54 -22.66
N HIS A 12 -36.44 8.63 -23.28
CA HIS A 12 -35.78 8.58 -24.58
C HIS A 12 -34.52 7.72 -24.55
N ARG A 13 -33.77 7.81 -23.44
CA ARG A 13 -32.54 7.06 -23.26
C ARG A 13 -32.78 5.58 -23.00
N PHE A 14 -33.72 5.25 -22.12
CA PHE A 14 -34.17 3.87 -21.89
C PHE A 14 -34.64 3.20 -23.19
N ASN A 15 -35.38 3.93 -24.03
CA ASN A 15 -35.84 3.41 -25.32
C ASN A 15 -34.70 3.14 -26.32
N ALA A 16 -33.56 3.83 -26.21
CA ALA A 16 -32.42 3.66 -27.11
C ALA A 16 -31.45 2.57 -26.64
N GLU A 17 -31.22 2.44 -25.33
CA GLU A 17 -30.13 1.65 -24.75
C GLU A 17 -30.63 0.51 -23.83
N GLY A 18 -31.92 0.46 -23.51
CA GLY A 18 -32.53 -0.63 -22.75
C GLY A 18 -32.20 -0.61 -21.25
N ILE A 19 -32.14 -1.79 -20.64
CA ILE A 19 -31.96 -1.98 -19.19
C ILE A 19 -30.57 -1.55 -18.71
N ASP A 20 -29.56 -1.60 -19.59
CA ASP A 20 -28.18 -1.23 -19.26
C ASP A 20 -28.03 0.26 -18.85
N GLU A 21 -28.95 1.12 -19.29
CA GLU A 21 -28.98 2.56 -18.95
C GLU A 21 -29.65 2.89 -17.61
N LEU A 22 -30.16 1.88 -16.89
CA LEU A 22 -30.60 2.10 -15.52
C LEU A 22 -29.41 2.28 -14.57
N GLY A 23 -28.20 1.89 -14.99
CA GLY A 23 -26.95 2.06 -14.26
C GLY A 23 -26.39 3.48 -14.34
N ASP A 24 -25.54 3.83 -13.38
CA ASP A 24 -24.83 5.11 -13.42
C ASP A 24 -23.78 5.12 -14.54
N ARG A 25 -23.85 6.14 -15.40
CA ARG A 25 -22.82 6.38 -16.40
C ARG A 25 -21.51 6.72 -15.70
N PRO A 26 -20.35 6.20 -16.18
CA PRO A 26 -19.06 6.58 -15.64
C PRO A 26 -18.93 8.11 -15.64
N GLY A 27 -18.77 8.68 -14.45
CA GLY A 27 -18.64 10.12 -14.29
C GLY A 27 -17.40 10.63 -15.03
N ALA A 28 -17.49 11.81 -15.63
CA ALA A 28 -16.37 12.54 -16.22
C ALA A 28 -15.43 13.13 -15.15
N GLY A 29 -15.15 12.36 -14.11
CA GLY A 29 -14.29 12.75 -13.00
C GLY A 29 -12.86 13.04 -13.46
N ARG A 30 -12.08 13.64 -12.55
CA ARG A 30 -10.67 13.95 -12.82
C ARG A 30 -9.91 12.69 -13.23
N LYS A 31 -9.34 12.71 -14.43
CA LYS A 31 -8.48 11.63 -14.93
C LYS A 31 -7.38 11.33 -13.92
N THR A 32 -7.20 10.05 -13.61
CA THR A 32 -6.18 9.59 -12.66
C THR A 32 -4.80 10.02 -13.15
N ARG A 33 -4.03 10.67 -12.28
CA ARG A 33 -2.68 11.20 -12.61
C ARG A 33 -1.64 10.13 -12.89
N LEU A 34 -1.94 8.88 -12.56
CA LEU A 34 -1.05 7.73 -12.71
C LEU A 34 -1.72 6.72 -13.63
N THR A 35 -0.98 6.29 -14.65
CA THR A 35 -1.40 5.28 -15.61
C THR A 35 -1.38 3.89 -14.97
N GLU A 36 -2.11 2.95 -15.58
CA GLU A 36 -2.14 1.57 -15.12
C GLU A 36 -0.77 0.88 -15.28
N ALA A 37 0.02 1.25 -16.29
CA ALA A 37 1.37 0.74 -16.49
C ALA A 37 2.30 1.11 -15.32
N GLU A 38 2.22 2.35 -14.85
CA GLU A 38 3.03 2.84 -13.73
C GLU A 38 2.60 2.20 -12.40
N ARG A 39 1.31 1.88 -12.24
CA ARG A 39 0.78 1.11 -11.11
C ARG A 39 1.29 -0.32 -11.11
N SER A 40 1.20 -1.00 -12.25
CA SER A 40 1.70 -2.37 -12.42
C SER A 40 3.20 -2.45 -12.12
N TRP A 41 3.97 -1.48 -12.62
CA TRP A 41 5.41 -1.39 -12.31
C TRP A 41 5.68 -1.24 -10.81
N ILE A 42 4.89 -0.45 -10.07
CA ILE A 42 5.03 -0.31 -8.60
C ILE A 42 4.81 -1.66 -7.91
N ILE A 43 3.78 -2.39 -8.34
CA ILE A 43 3.44 -3.68 -7.75
C ILE A 43 4.55 -4.69 -8.03
N SER A 44 5.07 -4.73 -9.27
CA SER A 44 6.19 -5.60 -9.65
C SER A 44 7.47 -5.26 -8.89
N LEU A 45 7.77 -3.98 -8.67
CA LEU A 45 8.95 -3.56 -7.92
C LEU A 45 8.93 -4.09 -6.47
N VAL A 46 7.76 -4.06 -5.81
CA VAL A 46 7.60 -4.57 -4.44
C VAL A 46 7.67 -6.10 -4.37
N ALA A 47 7.40 -6.79 -5.48
CA ALA A 47 7.58 -8.24 -5.58
C ALA A 47 9.05 -8.67 -5.67
N THR A 48 9.94 -7.78 -6.12
CA THR A 48 11.39 -8.01 -6.18
C THR A 48 12.02 -7.89 -4.79
N ASP A 49 13.16 -8.56 -4.58
CA ASP A 49 13.97 -8.38 -3.37
C ASP A 49 14.52 -6.95 -3.27
N PRO A 50 14.38 -6.28 -2.11
CA PRO A 50 14.94 -4.96 -1.90
C PRO A 50 16.47 -5.04 -1.93
N SER A 51 17.09 -3.97 -2.43
CA SER A 51 18.54 -3.92 -2.69
C SER A 51 19.42 -4.09 -1.44
N GLY A 52 18.92 -3.81 -0.25
CA GLY A 52 19.67 -4.10 1.00
C GLY A 52 19.52 -5.51 1.53
N ARG A 53 18.73 -6.37 0.88
CA ARG A 53 18.51 -7.74 1.35
C ARG A 53 19.60 -8.64 0.82
N LEU A 54 20.22 -9.39 1.73
CA LEU A 54 21.08 -10.51 1.40
C LEU A 54 20.30 -11.52 0.55
N VAL A 55 20.68 -11.68 -0.71
CA VAL A 55 20.10 -12.69 -1.59
C VAL A 55 21.13 -13.82 -1.73
N ARG A 56 20.67 -15.07 -1.61
CA ARG A 56 21.51 -16.22 -1.91
C ARG A 56 21.61 -16.37 -3.43
N ASP A 57 22.84 -16.40 -3.93
CA ASP A 57 23.12 -16.68 -5.33
C ASP A 57 22.85 -18.17 -5.67
N ALA A 58 23.02 -18.54 -6.94
CA ALA A 58 22.84 -19.92 -7.38
C ALA A 58 23.89 -20.90 -6.79
N GLY A 59 25.00 -20.39 -6.27
CA GLY A 59 26.03 -21.14 -5.54
C GLY A 59 25.75 -21.33 -4.05
N GLY A 60 24.76 -20.62 -3.50
CA GLY A 60 24.40 -20.65 -2.08
C GLY A 60 25.18 -19.65 -1.22
N GLU A 61 25.97 -18.77 -1.82
CA GLU A 61 26.70 -17.68 -1.17
C GLU A 61 25.78 -16.46 -0.99
N LEU A 62 25.91 -15.77 0.14
CA LEU A 62 25.13 -14.57 0.43
C LEU A 62 25.82 -13.38 -0.23
N GLU A 63 25.20 -12.80 -1.25
CA GLU A 63 25.71 -11.59 -1.90
C GLU A 63 25.00 -10.34 -1.32
N ASP A 64 25.81 -9.38 -0.89
CA ASP A 64 25.36 -8.03 -0.51
C ASP A 64 25.03 -7.24 -1.78
N ARG A 65 23.75 -6.92 -2.00
CA ARG A 65 23.35 -6.12 -3.17
C ARG A 65 23.47 -4.60 -2.94
N ASP A 66 23.72 -4.16 -1.71
CA ASP A 66 24.16 -2.82 -1.25
C ASP A 66 23.94 -2.73 0.30
N GLU A 67 25.01 -2.76 1.12
CA GLU A 67 24.92 -2.71 2.61
C GLU A 67 24.23 -1.46 3.16
N GLU A 68 24.31 -0.33 2.46
CA GLU A 68 23.77 0.96 2.92
C GLU A 68 22.25 1.09 2.67
N LYS A 69 21.67 0.14 1.95
CA LYS A 69 20.24 0.17 1.58
C LYS A 69 19.41 -0.70 2.51
N GLU A 70 18.13 -0.36 2.60
CA GLU A 70 17.20 -1.08 3.47
C GLU A 70 16.97 -2.52 3.00
N ALA A 71 17.09 -3.48 3.92
CA ALA A 71 16.80 -4.90 3.67
C ALA A 71 15.31 -5.21 3.46
N HIS A 72 14.45 -4.20 3.58
CA HIS A 72 13.01 -4.26 3.40
C HIS A 72 12.52 -3.09 2.56
N TRP A 73 11.46 -3.30 1.78
CA TRP A 73 10.76 -2.21 1.09
C TRP A 73 10.03 -1.33 2.11
N THR A 74 10.71 -0.32 2.64
CA THR A 74 10.06 0.79 3.34
C THR A 74 9.41 1.74 2.32
N LEU A 75 8.42 2.52 2.76
CA LEU A 75 7.77 3.47 1.86
C LEU A 75 8.76 4.53 1.33
N ASP A 76 9.75 4.86 2.14
CA ASP A 76 10.83 5.79 1.79
C ASP A 76 11.82 5.16 0.82
N ALA A 77 12.29 3.93 1.09
CA ALA A 77 13.14 3.18 0.16
C ALA A 77 12.47 2.95 -1.20
N LEU A 78 11.14 2.71 -1.22
CA LEU A 78 10.37 2.57 -2.45
C LEU A 78 10.22 3.90 -3.20
N THR A 79 10.24 5.03 -2.50
CA THR A 79 10.21 6.37 -3.09
C THR A 79 11.58 6.77 -3.64
N ALA A 80 12.66 6.49 -2.89
CA ALA A 80 14.04 6.73 -3.30
C ALA A 80 14.44 5.87 -4.52
N ALA A 81 14.08 4.58 -4.53
CA ALA A 81 14.28 3.70 -5.69
C ALA A 81 13.51 4.15 -6.95
N ARG A 82 12.55 5.07 -6.78
CA ARG A 82 11.69 5.63 -7.82
C ARG A 82 12.10 7.00 -8.32
N GLU A 83 13.06 7.70 -7.71
CA GLU A 83 13.42 9.08 -8.06
C GLU A 83 13.69 9.27 -9.57
N HIS A 84 14.12 8.21 -10.26
CA HIS A 84 14.37 8.24 -11.71
C HIS A 84 13.15 8.03 -12.62
N ALA A 85 11.96 7.69 -12.11
CA ALA A 85 10.83 7.27 -12.98
C ALA A 85 9.55 8.12 -12.86
N ILE A 86 9.06 8.49 -11.66
CA ILE A 86 7.81 9.28 -11.51
C ILE A 86 7.76 9.95 -10.13
N THR A 87 7.48 11.26 -10.07
CA THR A 87 7.24 12.00 -8.82
C THR A 87 5.86 11.66 -8.24
N VAL A 88 5.81 10.62 -7.42
CA VAL A 88 4.60 10.20 -6.69
C VAL A 88 4.87 10.30 -5.20
N GLY A 89 4.03 11.01 -4.45
CA GLY A 89 4.18 11.08 -3.00
C GLY A 89 3.91 9.74 -2.31
N GLY A 90 4.54 9.48 -1.17
CA GLY A 90 4.40 8.20 -0.44
C GLY A 90 2.95 7.80 -0.11
N SER A 91 2.05 8.77 0.13
CA SER A 91 0.62 8.50 0.33
C SER A 91 -0.04 7.85 -0.89
N GLN A 92 0.37 8.25 -2.09
CA GLN A 92 -0.18 7.72 -3.34
C GLN A 92 0.40 6.33 -3.63
N VAL A 93 1.69 6.10 -3.34
CA VAL A 93 2.31 4.76 -3.37
C VAL A 93 1.57 3.80 -2.44
N ARG A 94 1.31 4.23 -1.19
CA ARG A 94 0.52 3.43 -0.23
C ARG A 94 -0.88 3.10 -0.76
N SER A 95 -1.57 4.06 -1.39
CA SER A 95 -2.90 3.83 -1.96
C SER A 95 -2.85 2.79 -3.08
N ILE A 96 -1.83 2.83 -3.94
CA ILE A 96 -1.63 1.88 -5.03
C ILE A 96 -1.35 0.47 -4.49
N LEU A 97 -0.46 0.35 -3.50
CA LEU A 97 -0.15 -0.95 -2.88
C LEU A 97 -1.38 -1.57 -2.21
N LYS A 98 -2.21 -0.75 -1.54
CA LYS A 98 -3.50 -1.22 -0.99
C LYS A 98 -4.46 -1.69 -2.09
N ALA A 99 -4.60 -0.90 -3.17
CA ALA A 99 -5.47 -1.25 -4.29
C ALA A 99 -4.98 -2.51 -5.02
N GLY A 100 -3.66 -2.71 -5.11
CA GLY A 100 -3.02 -3.91 -5.67
C GLY A 100 -3.02 -5.13 -4.74
N GLY A 101 -3.67 -5.06 -3.57
CA GLY A 101 -3.76 -6.19 -2.64
C GLY A 101 -2.43 -6.56 -1.96
N VAL A 102 -1.43 -5.67 -2.01
CA VAL A 102 -0.12 -5.93 -1.41
C VAL A 102 -0.26 -5.90 0.11
N ARG A 103 -0.12 -7.07 0.73
CA ARG A 103 -0.14 -7.21 2.19
C ARG A 103 1.13 -6.60 2.77
N TRP A 104 0.97 -5.65 3.68
CA TRP A 104 2.08 -5.11 4.44
C TRP A 104 2.72 -6.22 5.27
N ARG A 105 4.00 -6.49 5.03
CA ARG A 105 4.81 -7.33 5.92
C ARG A 105 5.29 -6.44 7.04
N ASN A 106 4.86 -6.73 8.26
CA ASN A 106 5.48 -6.10 9.42
C ASN A 106 6.95 -6.51 9.44
N GLY A 107 7.83 -5.52 9.53
CA GLY A 107 9.24 -5.78 9.80
C GLY A 107 9.38 -6.57 11.10
N HIS A 108 10.46 -7.33 11.19
CA HIS A 108 10.75 -8.17 12.34
C HIS A 108 10.63 -7.34 13.63
N PRO A 109 9.82 -7.75 14.62
CA PRO A 109 9.81 -7.09 15.92
C PRO A 109 11.18 -7.28 16.55
N TRP A 110 11.87 -6.18 16.86
CA TRP A 110 13.20 -6.12 17.48
C TRP A 110 13.25 -6.68 18.92
N GLY A 111 12.22 -7.41 19.36
CA GLY A 111 12.09 -7.99 20.70
C GLY A 111 12.03 -9.52 20.73
N GLU A 112 12.13 -10.18 19.58
CA GLU A 112 12.00 -11.64 19.45
C GLU A 112 13.28 -12.17 18.80
N SER A 113 14.35 -12.31 19.57
CA SER A 113 15.56 -12.93 19.03
C SER A 113 15.38 -14.45 18.94
N HIS A 114 15.85 -15.04 17.84
CA HIS A 114 15.98 -16.50 17.68
C HIS A 114 17.26 -17.05 18.32
N ASP A 115 18.07 -16.18 18.92
CA ASP A 115 19.27 -16.54 19.67
C ASP A 115 18.87 -17.28 20.96
N PRO A 116 19.34 -18.53 21.18
CA PRO A 116 19.05 -19.30 22.38
C PRO A 116 19.56 -18.63 23.67
N GLU A 117 20.49 -17.68 23.57
CA GLU A 117 21.00 -16.91 24.72
C GLU A 117 20.24 -15.60 24.97
N PHE A 118 19.25 -15.25 24.14
CA PHE A 118 18.51 -14.01 24.30
C PHE A 118 17.61 -14.01 25.53
N VAL A 119 17.90 -13.11 26.47
CA VAL A 119 17.09 -12.92 27.68
C VAL A 119 15.94 -11.96 27.40
N PRO A 120 14.67 -12.41 27.44
CA PRO A 120 13.52 -11.54 27.23
C PRO A 120 13.44 -10.45 28.31
N LYS A 121 12.98 -9.26 27.93
CA LYS A 121 12.75 -8.17 28.88
C LYS A 121 11.70 -8.59 29.92
N GLU A 122 12.02 -8.39 31.19
CA GLU A 122 11.12 -8.70 32.30
C GLU A 122 9.76 -8.01 32.15
N ARG A 123 8.72 -8.64 32.70
CA ARG A 123 7.34 -8.12 32.66
C ARG A 123 7.33 -6.68 33.17
N LYS A 124 6.65 -5.79 32.42
CA LYS A 124 6.45 -4.39 32.83
C LYS A 124 5.94 -4.34 34.28
N SER A 125 6.61 -3.55 35.10
CA SER A 125 6.18 -3.27 36.48
C SER A 125 4.74 -2.72 36.48
N PRO A 126 3.92 -3.04 37.49
CA PRO A 126 2.59 -2.46 37.64
C PRO A 126 2.62 -0.93 37.63
N ARG A 127 1.60 -0.32 37.03
CA ARG A 127 1.44 1.13 36.96
C ARG A 127 1.31 1.69 38.39
N SER A 128 2.29 2.50 38.83
CA SER A 128 2.38 3.02 40.20
C SER A 128 1.38 4.15 40.54
N THR A 129 0.50 4.54 39.61
CA THR A 129 -0.47 5.61 39.81
C THR A 129 -1.85 5.03 40.11
N SER A 130 -2.27 5.07 41.37
CA SER A 130 -3.67 4.86 41.76
C SER A 130 -4.52 5.99 41.16
N GLY A 131 -5.50 5.64 40.33
CA GLY A 131 -6.48 6.61 39.82
C GLY A 131 -7.19 7.31 40.97
N ARG A 132 -7.27 8.65 40.90
CA ARG A 132 -8.03 9.47 41.86
C ARG A 132 -9.52 9.13 41.71
N PRO A 133 -10.26 8.81 42.78
CA PRO A 133 -11.70 8.58 42.68
C PRO A 133 -12.39 9.89 42.26
N MET A 134 -13.21 9.82 41.22
CA MET A 134 -14.11 10.90 40.82
C MET A 134 -15.33 10.86 41.74
N ALA A 135 -15.66 12.00 42.35
CA ALA A 135 -16.87 12.22 43.15
C ALA A 135 -18.04 12.65 42.28
#